data_AF-A0A1N6N203-F1
#
_entry.id   AF-A0A1N6N203-F1
#
_cell.length_a   1.000
_cell.length_b   1.000
_cell.length_c   1.000
_cell.angle_alpha   90.00
_cell.angle_beta   90.00
_cell.angle_gamma   90.00
#
_symmetry.space_group_name_H-M   'P 1'
#
loop_
_entity.id
_entity.type
_entity.pdbx_description
1 polymer ?
#
loop_
_entity_poly.entity_id
_entity_poly.type
_entity_poly.pdbx_seq_one_letter_code
_entity_poly.pdbx_strand_id
1 'polypeptide(L)'
;MYTPWNPSTRAIKKVKDPLPTPTQCHYCDGNIAIVSHKAVYGKDYGNWPWLYICTACKAYVGMHPFTDIPLGTLADKETRAARNRCKPHFERIWKSGKLTRTDAYKWLAEKLGINPGECHFGWFDAEMCHKAESICREFR
;
A
#
# COMPACT_ATOMS: atom_id res chain seq x y z
N MET A 1 -22.24 13.32 -3.01
CA MET A 1 -21.03 13.14 -2.18
C MET A 1 -20.39 11.82 -2.62
N TYR A 2 -19.07 11.78 -2.87
CA TYR A 2 -18.41 10.55 -3.30
C TYR A 2 -18.34 9.54 -2.14
N THR A 3 -18.47 8.25 -2.47
CA THR A 3 -18.25 7.13 -1.55
C THR A 3 -17.45 6.03 -2.27
N PRO A 4 -16.95 4.99 -1.59
CA PRO A 4 -16.35 3.85 -2.28
C PRO A 4 -17.33 3.16 -3.26
N TRP A 5 -18.64 3.21 -3.00
CA TRP A 5 -19.67 2.65 -3.90
C TRP A 5 -20.09 3.61 -5.04
N ASN A 6 -19.67 4.87 -4.96
CA ASN A 6 -19.89 5.88 -6.01
C ASN A 6 -18.62 6.75 -6.13
N PRO A 7 -17.52 6.18 -6.67
CA PRO A 7 -16.23 6.83 -6.68
C PRO A 7 -16.13 7.93 -7.75
N SER A 8 -15.16 8.83 -7.60
CA SER A 8 -14.92 9.88 -8.58
C SER A 8 -14.14 9.34 -9.79
N THR A 9 -14.76 9.36 -10.97
CA THR A 9 -14.11 8.97 -12.23
C THR A 9 -12.84 9.79 -12.52
N ARG A 10 -12.83 11.07 -12.13
CA ARG A 10 -11.65 11.95 -12.24
C ARG A 10 -10.51 11.52 -11.32
N ALA A 11 -10.83 11.01 -10.12
CA ALA A 11 -9.81 10.51 -9.19
C ALA A 11 -9.24 9.17 -9.66
N ILE A 12 -10.09 8.26 -10.13
CA ILE A 12 -9.70 6.95 -10.70
C ILE A 12 -8.66 7.12 -11.81
N LYS A 13 -8.90 8.02 -12.76
CA LYS A 13 -7.98 8.28 -13.89
C LYS A 13 -6.58 8.77 -13.48
N LYS A 14 -6.38 9.22 -12.23
CA LYS A 14 -5.08 9.69 -11.73
C LYS A 14 -4.28 8.60 -11.02
N VAL A 15 -4.90 7.48 -10.66
CA VAL A 15 -4.22 6.38 -10.00
C VAL A 15 -3.32 5.70 -11.03
N LYS A 16 -2.02 5.65 -10.72
CA LYS A 16 -1.03 4.91 -11.50
C LYS A 16 -1.00 3.49 -10.98
N ASP A 17 -0.83 2.53 -11.89
CA ASP A 17 -0.73 1.10 -11.59
C ASP A 17 -1.88 0.65 -10.66
N PRO A 18 -3.17 0.80 -11.06
CA PRO A 18 -4.27 0.45 -10.18
C PRO A 18 -4.31 -1.07 -9.93
N LEU A 19 -4.34 -1.47 -8.66
CA LEU A 19 -4.65 -2.85 -8.30
C LEU A 19 -6.16 -3.10 -8.39
N PRO A 20 -6.58 -4.34 -8.70
CA PRO A 20 -7.98 -4.72 -8.68
C PRO A 20 -8.56 -4.65 -7.26
N THR A 21 -9.86 -4.38 -7.18
CA THR A 21 -10.61 -4.44 -5.93
C THR A 21 -10.52 -5.85 -5.32
N PRO A 22 -10.08 -6.00 -4.06
CA PRO A 22 -9.95 -7.32 -3.45
C PRO A 22 -11.34 -7.91 -3.19
N THR A 23 -11.62 -9.06 -3.80
CA THR A 23 -12.87 -9.82 -3.61
C THR A 23 -12.74 -10.93 -2.57
N GLN A 24 -11.51 -11.38 -2.30
CA GLN A 24 -11.19 -12.45 -1.35
C GLN A 24 -9.87 -12.15 -0.63
N CYS A 25 -9.71 -12.67 0.60
CA CYS A 25 -8.47 -12.53 1.35
C CYS A 25 -7.43 -13.57 0.95
N HIS A 26 -6.25 -13.13 0.47
CA HIS A 26 -5.15 -14.02 0.12
C HIS A 26 -4.43 -14.68 1.31
N TYR A 27 -4.80 -14.37 2.56
CA TYR A 27 -4.26 -15.03 3.75
C TYR A 27 -5.12 -16.19 4.25
N CYS A 28 -6.45 -16.13 4.06
CA CYS A 28 -7.36 -17.08 4.69
C CYS A 28 -8.64 -17.35 3.89
N ASP A 29 -8.71 -16.91 2.64
CA ASP A 29 -9.85 -17.08 1.72
C ASP A 29 -11.17 -16.46 2.19
N GLY A 30 -11.15 -15.70 3.29
CA GLY A 30 -12.33 -15.06 3.86
C GLY A 30 -12.86 -13.87 3.05
N ASN A 31 -14.13 -13.54 3.30
CA ASN A 31 -14.85 -12.43 2.67
C ASN A 31 -14.25 -11.05 2.99
N ILE A 32 -14.34 -10.14 2.03
CA ILE A 32 -13.89 -8.75 2.16
C ILE A 32 -15.08 -7.82 2.31
N ALA A 33 -14.97 -6.86 3.23
CA ALA A 33 -15.93 -5.78 3.42
C ALA A 33 -15.24 -4.42 3.28
N ILE A 34 -16.00 -3.40 2.84
CA ILE A 34 -15.58 -2.00 2.94
C ILE A 34 -16.09 -1.45 4.26
N VAL A 35 -15.22 -0.87 5.07
CA VAL A 35 -15.57 -0.24 6.36
C VAL A 35 -14.90 1.12 6.50
N SER A 36 -15.43 1.95 7.40
CA SER A 36 -14.81 3.23 7.74
C SER A 36 -13.62 3.05 8.69
N HIS A 37 -12.71 4.03 8.70
CA HIS A 37 -11.62 4.10 9.67
C HIS A 37 -12.14 4.09 11.10
N LYS A 38 -13.25 4.80 11.38
CA LYS A 38 -13.90 4.76 12.71
C LYS A 38 -14.24 3.34 13.18
N ALA A 39 -14.69 2.45 12.28
CA ALA A 39 -15.02 1.07 12.64
C ALA A 39 -13.79 0.23 13.05
N VAL A 40 -12.60 0.59 12.58
CA VAL A 40 -11.36 -0.16 12.85
C VAL A 40 -10.50 0.50 13.93
N TYR A 41 -10.41 1.83 13.91
CA TYR A 41 -9.49 2.61 14.74
C TYR A 41 -10.21 3.48 15.79
N GLY A 42 -11.54 3.49 15.82
CA GLY A 42 -12.34 4.34 16.71
C GLY A 42 -12.42 5.81 16.29
N LYS A 43 -11.68 6.23 15.26
CA LYS A 43 -11.74 7.57 14.68
C LYS A 43 -11.39 7.57 13.19
N ASP A 44 -11.81 8.62 12.50
CA ASP A 44 -11.47 8.82 11.09
C ASP A 44 -10.08 9.43 10.92
N TYR A 45 -9.41 9.01 9.86
CA TYR A 45 -8.10 9.55 9.45
C TYR A 45 -8.15 9.94 7.98
N GLY A 46 -7.65 11.15 7.67
CA GLY A 46 -7.66 11.69 6.32
C GLY A 46 -9.06 12.09 5.84
N ASN A 47 -9.14 12.55 4.59
CA ASN A 47 -10.38 12.99 3.94
C ASN A 47 -11.11 11.86 3.17
N TRP A 48 -10.56 10.64 3.21
CA TRP A 48 -11.15 9.45 2.59
C TRP A 48 -10.98 8.24 3.52
N PRO A 49 -11.75 8.18 4.61
CA PRO A 49 -11.50 7.28 5.74
C PRO A 49 -12.13 5.89 5.50
N TRP A 50 -11.77 5.24 4.40
CA TRP A 50 -12.33 3.95 4.00
C TRP A 50 -11.23 2.91 3.75
N LEU A 51 -11.53 1.65 4.05
CA LEU A 51 -10.63 0.54 3.81
C LEU A 51 -11.40 -0.73 3.45
N TYR A 52 -10.72 -1.64 2.74
CA TYR A 52 -11.11 -3.04 2.60
C TYR A 52 -10.57 -3.84 3.79
N ILE A 53 -11.39 -4.71 4.39
CA ILE A 53 -10.99 -5.57 5.50
C ILE A 53 -11.51 -7.00 5.30
N CYS A 54 -10.67 -7.98 5.58
CA CYS A 54 -11.10 -9.36 5.73
C CYS A 54 -11.92 -9.52 7.02
N THR A 55 -13.14 -10.05 6.90
CA THR A 55 -14.03 -10.22 8.05
C THR A 55 -13.55 -11.30 9.02
N ALA A 56 -12.73 -12.25 8.55
CA ALA A 56 -12.14 -13.33 9.33
C ALA A 56 -10.81 -12.93 10.00
N CYS A 57 -9.73 -12.75 9.23
CA CYS A 57 -8.38 -12.54 9.80
C CYS A 57 -8.03 -11.07 10.09
N LYS A 58 -8.92 -10.13 9.72
CA LYS A 58 -8.72 -8.68 9.90
C LYS A 58 -7.51 -8.08 9.16
N ALA A 59 -6.94 -8.78 8.17
CA ALA A 59 -6.05 -8.16 7.21
C ALA A 59 -6.82 -7.06 6.45
N TYR A 60 -6.18 -5.92 6.20
CA TYR A 60 -6.86 -4.79 5.57
C TYR A 60 -5.95 -3.94 4.69
N VAL A 61 -6.56 -3.11 3.85
CA VAL A 61 -5.88 -2.11 3.03
C VAL A 61 -6.77 -0.89 2.83
N GLY A 62 -6.18 0.31 2.96
CA GLY A 62 -6.88 1.56 2.63
C GLY A 62 -7.07 1.72 1.12
N MET A 63 -7.71 2.81 0.71
CA MET A 63 -7.96 3.10 -0.71
C MET A 63 -7.48 4.50 -1.11
N HIS A 64 -7.21 4.69 -2.40
CA HIS A 64 -6.82 5.99 -2.92
C HIS A 64 -7.97 7.00 -2.72
N PRO A 65 -7.66 8.28 -2.38
CA PRO A 65 -8.69 9.28 -2.07
C PRO A 65 -9.74 9.42 -3.16
N PHE A 66 -11.01 9.41 -2.76
CA PHE A 66 -12.19 9.53 -3.63
C PHE A 66 -12.39 8.38 -4.63
N THR A 67 -11.72 7.25 -4.42
CA THR A 67 -11.83 6.03 -5.24
C THR A 67 -12.19 4.82 -4.39
N ASP A 68 -12.44 3.70 -5.06
CA ASP A 68 -12.51 2.35 -4.53
C ASP A 68 -11.22 1.54 -4.82
N ILE A 69 -10.18 2.15 -5.38
CA ILE A 69 -8.93 1.47 -5.75
C ILE A 69 -8.07 1.32 -4.49
N PRO A 70 -7.65 0.10 -4.12
CA PRO A 70 -6.85 -0.12 -2.92
C PRO A 70 -5.46 0.50 -3.06
N LEU A 71 -4.88 0.97 -1.94
CA LEU A 71 -3.51 1.52 -1.88
C LEU A 71 -2.42 0.43 -2.06
N GLY A 72 -2.83 -0.84 -2.14
CA GLY A 72 -1.94 -1.99 -2.10
C GLY A 72 -2.69 -3.30 -1.91
N THR A 73 -1.99 -4.33 -1.47
CA THR A 73 -2.60 -5.62 -1.09
C THR A 73 -3.07 -5.60 0.36
N LEU A 74 -4.03 -6.46 0.71
CA LEU A 74 -4.44 -6.70 2.09
C LEU A 74 -3.20 -6.99 2.95
N ALA A 75 -3.11 -6.34 4.10
CA ALA A 75 -1.98 -6.52 5.00
C ALA A 75 -2.47 -6.96 6.37
N ASP A 76 -1.96 -8.12 6.79
CA ASP A 76 -2.10 -8.60 8.15
C ASP A 76 -1.27 -7.72 9.12
N LYS A 77 -1.18 -8.10 10.39
CA LYS A 77 -0.43 -7.30 11.37
C LYS A 77 1.06 -7.27 11.05
N GLU A 78 1.63 -8.38 10.63
CA GLU A 78 3.06 -8.50 10.35
C GLU A 78 3.45 -7.68 9.12
N THR A 79 2.71 -7.82 8.02
CA THR A 79 2.96 -7.08 6.78
C THR A 79 2.83 -5.57 7.00
N ARG A 80 1.83 -5.12 7.76
CA ARG A 80 1.71 -3.69 8.13
C ARG A 80 2.93 -3.19 8.89
N ALA A 81 3.42 -3.97 9.86
CA ALA A 81 4.61 -3.62 10.61
C ALA A 81 5.85 -3.58 9.73
N ALA A 82 6.04 -4.56 8.84
CA ALA A 82 7.15 -4.63 7.90
C ALA A 82 7.17 -3.43 6.93
N ARG A 83 6.02 -3.09 6.32
CA ARG A 83 5.87 -1.90 5.46
C ARG A 83 6.25 -0.62 6.18
N ASN A 84 5.78 -0.45 7.43
CA ASN A 84 6.08 0.73 8.25
C ASN A 84 7.56 0.84 8.63
N ARG A 85 8.23 -0.28 8.92
CA ARG A 85 9.66 -0.29 9.27
C ARG A 85 10.56 -0.05 8.06
N CYS A 86 10.24 -0.67 6.92
CA CYS A 86 11.09 -0.60 5.73
C CYS A 86 11.06 0.79 5.08
N LYS A 87 9.89 1.42 4.99
CA LYS A 87 9.68 2.66 4.22
C LYS A 87 10.62 3.82 4.61
N PRO A 88 10.90 4.11 5.89
CA PRO A 88 11.85 5.15 6.29
C PRO A 88 13.26 4.99 5.71
N HIS A 89 13.75 3.75 5.53
CA HIS A 89 15.08 3.51 4.95
C HIS A 89 15.12 3.92 3.48
N PHE A 90 14.10 3.54 2.71
CA PHE A 90 13.92 4.01 1.35
C PHE A 90 13.74 5.54 1.27
N GLU A 91 12.95 6.11 2.17
CA GLU A 91 12.69 7.55 2.17
C GLU A 91 13.96 8.38 2.38
N ARG A 92 14.90 7.90 3.19
CA ARG A 92 16.19 8.58 3.40
C ARG A 92 16.98 8.75 2.10
N ILE A 93 16.90 7.78 1.18
CA ILE A 93 17.65 7.80 -0.09
C ILE A 93 17.26 9.01 -0.96
N TRP A 94 15.96 9.20 -1.19
CA TRP A 94 15.51 10.30 -2.04
C TRP A 94 15.39 11.62 -1.27
N LYS A 95 15.14 11.59 0.05
CA LYS A 95 15.15 12.80 0.89
C LYS A 95 16.55 13.38 1.07
N SER A 96 17.62 12.59 0.92
CA SER A 96 18.98 13.12 0.95
C SER A 96 19.37 13.86 -0.34
N GLY A 97 18.52 13.84 -1.37
CA GLY A 97 18.81 14.46 -2.67
C GLY A 97 19.77 13.67 -3.57
N LYS A 98 20.22 12.48 -3.15
CA LYS A 98 21.12 11.63 -3.97
C LYS A 98 20.41 11.03 -5.18
N LEU A 99 19.12 10.73 -5.03
CA LEU A 99 18.24 10.31 -6.11
C LEU A 99 16.93 11.09 -6.03
N THR A 100 16.29 11.32 -7.18
CA THR A 100 14.88 11.73 -7.16
C THR A 100 14.04 10.59 -6.60
N ARG A 101 12.82 10.87 -6.10
CA ARG A 101 11.93 9.80 -5.61
C ARG A 101 11.62 8.75 -6.69
N THR A 102 11.47 9.18 -7.94
CA THR A 102 11.24 8.29 -9.08
C THR A 102 12.46 7.40 -9.33
N ASP A 103 13.66 7.96 -9.32
CA ASP A 103 14.88 7.20 -9.57
C ASP A 103 15.22 6.26 -8.41
N ALA A 104 14.89 6.63 -7.17
CA ALA A 104 15.00 5.73 -6.03
C ALA A 104 14.11 4.49 -6.18
N TYR A 105 12.87 4.64 -6.68
CA TYR A 105 12.00 3.50 -6.97
C TYR A 105 12.54 2.62 -8.09
N LYS A 106 13.06 3.22 -9.17
CA LYS A 106 13.69 2.47 -10.27
C LYS A 106 14.90 1.67 -9.77
N TRP A 107 15.77 2.31 -8.99
CA TRP A 107 16.93 1.67 -8.38
C TRP A 107 16.54 0.51 -7.47
N LEU A 108 15.54 0.71 -6.60
CA LEU A 108 15.08 -0.35 -5.70
C LEU A 108 14.46 -1.51 -6.49
N ALA A 109 13.66 -1.22 -7.52
CA ALA A 109 13.07 -2.24 -8.39
C ALA A 109 14.15 -3.09 -9.08
N GLU A 110 15.20 -2.45 -9.62
CA GLU A 110 16.35 -3.13 -10.21
C GLU A 110 17.05 -4.06 -9.19
N LYS A 111 17.28 -3.58 -7.97
CA LYS A 111 17.91 -4.38 -6.91
C LYS A 111 17.05 -5.54 -6.42
N LEU A 112 15.73 -5.40 -6.48
CA LEU A 112 14.78 -6.46 -6.14
C LEU A 112 14.51 -7.41 -7.31
N GLY A 113 14.94 -7.07 -8.53
CA GLY A 113 14.66 -7.87 -9.73
C GLY A 113 13.19 -7.87 -10.15
N ILE A 114 12.46 -6.77 -9.90
CA ILE A 114 11.03 -6.61 -10.22
C ILE A 114 10.81 -5.44 -11.19
N ASN A 115 9.63 -5.39 -11.83
CA ASN A 115 9.32 -4.25 -12.69
C ASN A 115 9.15 -2.97 -11.86
N PRO A 116 9.60 -1.80 -12.35
CA PRO A 116 9.41 -0.53 -11.63
C PRO A 116 7.94 -0.20 -11.32
N GLY A 117 7.01 -0.62 -12.17
CA GLY A 117 5.56 -0.45 -11.95
C GLY A 117 4.99 -1.35 -10.84
N GLU A 118 5.75 -2.34 -10.37
CA GLU A 118 5.37 -3.24 -9.28
C GLU A 118 6.06 -2.87 -7.94
N CYS A 119 7.01 -1.93 -7.99
CA CYS A 119 7.82 -1.54 -6.84
C CYS A 119 7.07 -0.54 -5.94
N HIS A 120 5.95 -0.98 -5.36
CA HIS A 120 5.15 -0.19 -4.41
C HIS A 120 5.19 -0.83 -3.04
N PHE A 121 5.56 -0.09 -2.00
CA PHE A 121 5.56 -0.62 -0.62
C PHE A 121 4.19 -1.15 -0.15
N GLY A 122 3.10 -0.63 -0.72
CA GLY A 122 1.76 -1.17 -0.46
C GLY A 122 1.52 -2.56 -1.04
N TRP A 123 2.36 -3.03 -1.96
CA TRP A 123 2.21 -4.32 -2.64
C TRP A 123 3.09 -5.40 -2.01
N PHE A 124 4.20 -4.98 -1.39
CA PHE A 124 5.14 -5.88 -0.75
C PHE A 124 4.49 -6.64 0.42
N ASP A 125 4.75 -7.93 0.49
CA ASP A 125 4.56 -8.74 1.70
C ASP A 125 5.69 -8.48 2.71
N ALA A 126 5.68 -9.21 3.83
CA ALA A 126 6.70 -9.07 4.86
C ALA A 126 8.12 -9.43 4.33
N GLU A 127 8.26 -10.50 3.56
CA GLU A 127 9.56 -10.95 3.03
C GLU A 127 10.17 -9.92 2.07
N MET A 128 9.38 -9.42 1.13
CA MET A 128 9.80 -8.38 0.19
C MET A 128 10.14 -7.07 0.91
N CYS A 129 9.40 -6.72 1.98
CA CYS A 129 9.76 -5.59 2.83
C CYS A 129 11.13 -5.79 3.49
N HIS A 130 11.45 -6.99 3.98
CA HIS A 130 12.75 -7.29 4.58
C HIS A 130 13.89 -7.19 3.57
N LYS A 131 13.71 -7.72 2.36
CA LYS A 131 14.68 -7.58 1.26
C LYS A 131 14.91 -6.11 0.91
N ALA A 132 13.82 -5.36 0.71
CA ALA A 132 13.88 -3.94 0.39
C ALA A 132 14.58 -3.13 1.49
N GLU A 133 14.34 -3.45 2.77
CA GLU A 133 14.99 -2.81 3.91
C GLU A 133 16.50 -3.04 3.89
N SER A 134 16.95 -4.28 3.71
CA SER A 134 18.38 -4.62 3.62
C SER A 134 19.07 -3.84 2.51
N ILE A 135 18.49 -3.86 1.30
CA ILE A 135 19.00 -3.13 0.14
C ILE A 135 19.09 -1.63 0.42
N CYS A 136 18.04 -1.03 1.00
CA CYS A 136 18.03 0.40 1.30
C CYS A 136 19.05 0.80 2.38
N ARG A 137 19.36 -0.09 3.33
CA ARG A 137 20.37 0.16 4.38
C ARG A 137 21.80 0.14 3.84
N GLU A 138 22.03 -0.54 2.72
CA GLU A 138 23.32 -0.61 2.04
C GLU A 138 23.57 0.53 1.05
N PHE A 139 22.57 1.40 0.82
CA PHE A 139 22.69 2.54 -0.08
C PHE A 139 23.75 3.55 0.42
N ARG A 140 24.78 3.80 -0.40
CA ARG A 140 25.91 4.66 -0.09
C ARG A 140 25.82 6.03 -0.77
#